data_AF-A0A8C7FD69-F1
#
_entry.id   AF-A0A8C7FD69-F1
#
_cell.length_a   1.000
_cell.length_b   1.000
_cell.length_c   1.000
_cell.angle_alpha   90.00
_cell.angle_beta   90.00
_cell.angle_gamma   90.00
#
_symmetry.space_group_name_H-M   'P 1'
#
loop_
_entity.id
_entity.type
_entity.pdbx_description
1 polymer ?
#
loop_
_entity_poly.entity_id
_entity_poly.type
_entity_poly.pdbx_seq_one_letter_code
_entity_poly.pdbx_strand_id
1 'polypeptide(L)'
;VGISILCSYQSHQHLISLLHCKAFHIDHCWARFDKAKDEKDMVKPYLFPDSPGGTSYERYDMYKVPEWCLDHWHPSDGHVSYFAKREQWKNLRRPLPPVCKNCDLPPLWWQYATRPRERPVFQPPDDTTW
;
A
#
# COMPACT_ATOMS: atom_id res chain seq x y z
N VAL A 1 -7.90 10.07 -37.04
CA VAL A 1 -8.70 11.13 -36.39
C VAL A 1 -9.56 10.58 -35.24
N GLY A 2 -10.26 9.45 -35.39
CA GLY A 2 -11.16 8.93 -34.34
C GLY A 2 -10.51 8.46 -33.02
N ILE A 3 -9.33 7.83 -33.05
CA ILE A 3 -8.66 7.31 -31.83
C ILE A 3 -8.19 8.46 -30.92
N SER A 4 -7.71 9.56 -31.50
CA SER A 4 -7.26 10.73 -30.74
C SER A 4 -8.40 11.43 -30.00
N ILE A 5 -9.59 11.48 -30.60
CA ILE A 5 -10.78 12.10 -29.97
C ILE A 5 -11.29 11.25 -28.80
N LEU A 6 -11.29 9.92 -28.94
CA LEU A 6 -11.68 9.01 -27.85
C LEU A 6 -10.69 9.05 -26.68
N CYS A 7 -9.38 9.14 -26.95
CA CYS A 7 -8.36 9.30 -25.91
C CYS A 7 -8.52 10.63 -25.16
N SER A 8 -8.79 11.73 -25.87
CA SER A 8 -9.06 13.04 -25.28
C SER A 8 -10.38 13.09 -24.48
N TYR A 9 -11.40 12.34 -24.89
CA TYR A 9 -12.64 12.24 -24.14
C TYR A 9 -12.47 11.38 -22.88
N GLN A 10 -11.77 10.24 -22.99
CA GLN A 10 -11.44 9.37 -21.85
C GLN A 10 -10.61 10.13 -20.81
N SER A 11 -9.66 10.97 -21.23
CA SER A 11 -8.90 11.82 -20.31
C SER A 11 -9.77 12.90 -19.67
N HIS A 12 -10.69 13.51 -20.42
CA HIS A 12 -11.62 14.51 -19.89
C HIS A 12 -12.59 13.92 -18.84
N GLN A 13 -13.15 12.73 -19.09
CA GLN A 13 -13.98 12.03 -18.11
C GLN A 13 -13.21 11.66 -16.84
N HIS A 14 -11.92 11.29 -16.98
CA HIS A 14 -11.05 11.01 -15.85
C HIS A 14 -10.73 12.27 -15.03
N LEU A 15 -10.59 13.44 -15.68
CA LEU A 15 -10.39 14.70 -14.98
C LEU A 15 -11.66 15.14 -14.23
N ILE A 16 -12.83 14.98 -14.84
CA ILE A 16 -14.12 15.27 -14.17
C ILE A 16 -14.29 14.37 -12.95
N SER A 17 -14.01 13.08 -13.04
CA SER A 17 -14.11 12.17 -11.89
C SER A 17 -13.14 12.54 -10.77
N LEU A 18 -11.90 12.91 -11.09
CA LEU A 18 -10.93 13.40 -10.11
C LEU A 18 -11.39 14.70 -9.43
N LEU A 19 -11.98 15.63 -10.18
CA LEU A 19 -12.56 16.86 -9.63
C LEU A 19 -13.72 16.56 -8.69
N HIS A 20 -14.63 15.64 -9.08
CA HIS A 20 -15.75 15.22 -8.24
C HIS A 20 -15.26 14.55 -6.95
N CYS A 21 -14.28 13.67 -7.01
CA CYS A 21 -13.70 13.04 -5.82
C CYS A 21 -13.06 14.06 -4.87
N LYS A 22 -12.37 15.08 -5.40
CA LYS A 22 -11.78 16.15 -4.59
C LYS A 22 -12.85 17.04 -3.95
N ALA A 23 -13.89 17.43 -4.70
CA ALA A 23 -14.98 18.25 -4.20
C ALA A 23 -15.76 17.52 -3.08
N PHE A 24 -16.10 16.25 -3.30
CA PHE A 24 -16.78 15.43 -2.29
C PHE A 24 -15.94 15.26 -1.01
N HIS A 25 -14.62 15.06 -1.17
CA HIS A 25 -13.71 14.99 -0.02
C HIS A 25 -13.72 16.30 0.76
N ILE A 26 -13.62 17.45 0.08
CA ILE A 26 -13.69 18.77 0.70
C ILE A 26 -15.00 18.92 1.47
N ASP A 27 -16.16 18.68 0.84
CA ASP A 27 -17.48 18.85 1.47
C ASP A 27 -17.69 17.95 2.68
N HIS A 28 -17.29 16.66 2.59
CA HIS A 28 -17.35 15.73 3.71
C HIS A 28 -16.42 16.14 4.86
N CYS A 29 -15.27 16.76 4.54
CA CYS A 29 -14.39 17.34 5.53
C CYS A 29 -15.06 18.54 6.22
N TRP A 30 -15.68 19.47 5.48
CA TRP A 30 -16.43 20.59 6.04
C TRP A 30 -17.57 20.14 6.95
N ALA A 31 -18.32 19.10 6.58
CA ALA A 31 -19.45 18.57 7.37
C ALA A 31 -19.03 17.93 8.70
N ARG A 32 -17.78 17.47 8.84
CA ARG A 32 -17.26 16.92 10.10
C ARG A 32 -16.90 18.00 11.13
N PHE A 33 -16.74 19.24 10.71
CA PHE A 33 -16.29 20.35 11.55
C PHE A 33 -17.47 21.21 12.03
N ASP A 34 -18.32 20.66 12.90
CA ASP A 34 -19.36 21.42 13.60
C ASP A 34 -18.89 21.86 15.00
N LYS A 35 -19.00 23.17 15.24
CA LYS A 35 -18.78 23.95 16.47
C LYS A 35 -17.33 24.40 16.79
N ALA A 36 -17.16 25.71 16.60
CA ALA A 36 -16.24 26.61 17.29
C ALA A 36 -14.73 26.31 17.16
N LYS A 37 -14.09 26.82 16.10
CA LYS A 37 -12.66 27.18 16.14
C LYS A 37 -12.32 28.36 15.23
N ASP A 38 -11.22 29.01 15.61
CA ASP A 38 -10.65 30.22 15.05
C ASP A 38 -10.43 30.12 13.53
N GLU A 39 -10.55 31.26 12.83
CA GLU A 39 -10.41 31.45 11.37
C GLU A 39 -9.22 30.68 10.74
N LYS A 40 -8.15 30.51 11.52
CA LYS A 40 -6.90 29.86 11.11
C LYS A 40 -7.00 28.34 10.89
N ASP A 41 -7.98 27.68 11.50
CA ASP A 41 -8.16 26.23 11.38
C ASP A 41 -9.03 25.82 10.17
N MET A 42 -9.78 26.75 9.55
CA MET A 42 -10.59 26.47 8.35
C MET A 42 -9.78 26.36 7.05
N VAL A 43 -8.52 26.80 7.03
CA VAL A 43 -7.66 26.76 5.84
C VAL A 43 -7.03 25.37 5.63
N LYS A 44 -7.15 24.45 6.60
CA LYS A 44 -6.51 23.12 6.52
C LYS A 44 -7.48 22.08 5.97
N PRO A 45 -7.33 21.62 4.72
CA PRO A 45 -8.11 20.49 4.23
C PRO A 45 -7.82 19.26 5.10
N TYR A 46 -8.86 18.57 5.55
CA TYR A 46 -8.67 17.32 6.30
C TYR A 46 -8.03 16.29 5.38
N LEU A 47 -6.89 15.79 5.81
CA LEU A 47 -6.06 14.86 5.06
C LEU A 47 -6.06 13.54 5.82
N PHE A 48 -6.28 12.43 5.11
CA PHE A 48 -6.24 11.13 5.78
C PHE A 48 -4.86 10.92 6.40
N PRO A 49 -4.79 10.34 7.62
CA PRO A 49 -3.52 10.17 8.33
C PRO A 49 -2.45 9.48 7.48
N ASP A 50 -2.84 8.44 6.72
CA ASP A 50 -1.95 7.63 5.90
C ASP A 50 -1.78 8.17 4.45
N SER A 51 -2.46 9.26 4.09
CA SER A 51 -2.30 9.91 2.77
C SER A 51 -1.09 10.84 2.72
N PRO A 52 -0.53 11.12 1.53
CA PRO A 52 0.60 12.05 1.39
C PRO A 52 0.35 13.41 2.06
N GLY A 53 1.20 13.76 3.04
CA GLY A 53 1.07 14.96 3.87
C GLY A 53 0.20 14.79 5.14
N GLY A 54 -0.38 13.62 5.34
CA GLY A 54 -1.12 13.25 6.54
C GLY A 54 -0.22 13.06 7.76
N THR A 55 -0.82 13.00 8.95
CA THR A 55 -0.09 12.96 10.23
C THR A 55 0.59 11.63 10.53
N SER A 56 0.27 10.56 9.81
CA SER A 56 0.94 9.25 9.88
C SER A 56 1.52 8.82 8.54
N TYR A 57 1.58 9.71 7.54
CA TYR A 57 2.23 9.45 6.27
C TYR A 57 3.68 9.07 6.54
N GLU A 58 4.10 7.92 6.01
CA GLU A 58 5.44 7.34 6.19
C GLU A 58 5.83 6.99 7.64
N ARG A 59 4.93 7.12 8.63
CA ARG A 59 5.22 6.78 10.03
C ARG A 59 5.77 5.36 10.19
N TYR A 60 5.26 4.44 9.37
CA TYR A 60 5.65 3.04 9.41
C TYR A 60 6.77 2.67 8.44
N ASP A 61 7.23 3.61 7.60
CA ASP A 61 8.22 3.32 6.56
C ASP A 61 9.58 2.93 7.14
N MET A 62 9.95 3.50 8.29
CA MET A 62 11.15 3.10 9.02
C MET A 62 11.16 1.63 9.44
N TYR A 63 9.98 1.05 9.71
CA TYR A 63 9.84 -0.35 10.15
C TYR A 63 9.67 -1.32 8.97
N LYS A 64 9.62 -0.82 7.73
CA LYS A 64 9.54 -1.65 6.54
C LYS A 64 10.93 -2.19 6.20
N VAL A 65 11.33 -3.23 6.92
CA VAL A 65 12.58 -3.95 6.64
C VAL A 65 12.43 -4.72 5.33
N PRO A 66 13.32 -4.52 4.35
CA PRO A 66 13.24 -5.24 3.08
C PRO A 66 13.57 -6.72 3.27
N GLU A 67 12.94 -7.56 2.46
CA GLU A 67 12.99 -9.02 2.63
C GLU A 67 14.41 -9.60 2.60
N TRP A 68 15.33 -9.00 1.82
CA TRP A 68 16.72 -9.46 1.69
C TRP A 68 17.52 -9.34 3.01
N CYS A 69 17.10 -8.49 3.95
CA CYS A 69 17.75 -8.43 5.27
C CYS A 69 17.62 -9.76 6.03
N LEU A 70 16.57 -10.54 5.76
CA LEU A 70 16.35 -11.85 6.35
C LEU A 70 17.30 -12.93 5.80
N ASP A 71 18.07 -12.66 4.74
CA ASP A 71 19.07 -13.61 4.21
C ASP A 71 20.38 -13.61 5.02
N HIS A 72 20.62 -12.57 5.80
CA HIS A 72 21.86 -12.37 6.56
C HIS A 72 21.70 -12.73 8.05
N TRP A 73 20.55 -13.31 8.42
CA TRP A 73 20.27 -13.73 9.79
C TRP A 73 21.09 -14.95 10.19
N HIS A 74 21.51 -14.99 11.46
CA HIS A 74 22.22 -16.15 12.00
C HIS A 74 21.26 -17.34 12.20
N PRO A 75 21.67 -18.58 11.91
CA PRO A 75 20.80 -19.76 12.02
C PRO A 75 20.18 -19.99 13.41
N SER A 76 20.76 -19.46 14.49
CA SER A 76 20.21 -19.57 15.86
C SER A 76 19.04 -18.65 16.14
N ASP A 77 18.94 -17.53 15.43
CA ASP A 77 18.02 -16.44 15.76
C ASP A 77 16.69 -16.57 15.01
N GLY A 78 16.62 -17.58 14.13
CA GLY A 78 15.53 -17.80 13.20
C GLY A 78 14.55 -18.87 13.62
N HIS A 79 13.27 -18.64 13.34
CA HIS A 79 12.24 -19.66 13.48
C HIS A 79 12.34 -20.69 12.33
N VAL A 80 12.81 -21.91 12.64
CA VAL A 80 13.15 -22.96 11.67
C VAL A 80 12.04 -23.21 10.63
N SER A 81 10.77 -23.27 11.05
CA SER A 81 9.65 -23.54 10.13
C SER A 81 9.29 -22.36 9.23
N TYR A 82 9.68 -21.13 9.59
CA TYR A 82 9.51 -19.94 8.76
C TYR A 82 10.52 -19.94 7.60
N PHE A 83 11.80 -20.22 7.89
CA PHE A 83 12.84 -20.30 6.87
C PHE A 83 12.63 -21.45 5.87
N ALA A 84 12.11 -22.59 6.33
CA ALA A 84 11.74 -23.71 5.45
C ALA A 84 10.68 -23.31 4.41
N LYS A 85 9.62 -22.61 4.82
CA LYS A 85 8.60 -22.08 3.89
C LYS A 85 9.19 -21.02 2.96
N ARG A 86 10.09 -20.16 3.47
CA ARG A 86 10.74 -19.10 2.69
C ARG A 86 11.58 -19.66 1.54
N GLU A 87 12.32 -20.75 1.75
CA GLU A 87 13.07 -21.41 0.68
C GLU A 87 12.16 -22.00 -0.40
N GLN A 88 10.96 -22.48 -0.05
CA GLN A 88 9.97 -22.90 -1.05
C GLN A 88 9.58 -21.74 -1.97
N TRP A 89 9.29 -20.55 -1.41
CA TRP A 89 8.95 -19.36 -2.20
C TRP A 89 10.12 -18.88 -3.07
N LYS A 90 11.36 -18.92 -2.57
CA LYS A 90 12.56 -18.57 -3.36
C LYS A 90 12.79 -19.53 -4.52
N ASN A 91 12.48 -20.81 -4.37
CA ASN A 91 12.59 -21.79 -5.45
C ASN A 91 11.56 -21.56 -6.55
N LEU A 92 10.37 -21.02 -6.24
CA LEU A 92 9.39 -20.57 -7.23
C LEU A 92 9.86 -19.33 -8.00
N ARG A 93 10.72 -18.50 -7.39
CA ARG A 93 11.30 -17.31 -8.03
C ARG A 93 12.44 -17.65 -8.99
N ARG A 94 13.28 -18.64 -8.66
CA ARG A 94 14.35 -19.07 -9.57
C ARG A 94 13.69 -19.63 -10.83
N PRO A 95 14.02 -19.15 -12.04
CA PRO A 95 13.46 -19.73 -13.24
C PRO A 95 13.91 -21.19 -13.32
N LEU A 96 12.97 -22.10 -13.04
CA LEU A 96 13.13 -23.51 -13.38
C LEU A 96 13.12 -23.64 -14.93
N PRO A 97 13.82 -24.64 -15.49
CA PRO A 97 13.92 -24.84 -16.95
C PRO A 97 12.53 -25.01 -17.60
N PRO A 98 12.44 -24.87 -18.93
CA PRO A 98 11.45 -24.06 -19.60
C PRO A 98 10.00 -24.45 -19.28
N VAL A 99 9.28 -23.48 -18.73
CA VAL A 99 7.86 -23.19 -18.98
C VAL A 99 6.90 -24.37 -18.74
N CYS A 100 6.44 -24.49 -17.49
CA CYS A 100 5.12 -25.05 -17.25
C CYS A 100 4.09 -23.98 -17.62
N LYS A 101 3.53 -24.05 -18.84
CA LYS A 101 2.55 -23.11 -19.44
C LYS A 101 1.30 -22.83 -18.58
N ASN A 102 1.12 -23.55 -17.46
CA ASN A 102 -0.02 -23.44 -16.54
C ASN A 102 0.36 -22.78 -15.18
N CYS A 103 1.64 -22.47 -14.95
CA CYS A 103 2.15 -21.95 -13.67
C CYS A 103 2.97 -20.67 -13.81
N ASP A 104 2.89 -19.98 -14.95
CA ASP A 104 3.70 -18.81 -15.24
C ASP A 104 3.23 -17.62 -14.37
N LEU A 105 3.96 -17.38 -13.27
CA LEU A 105 3.78 -16.18 -12.45
C LEU A 105 4.12 -14.93 -13.28
N PRO A 106 3.39 -13.82 -13.12
CA PRO A 106 3.62 -12.62 -13.90
C PRO A 106 5.05 -12.09 -13.70
N PRO A 107 5.67 -11.49 -14.73
CA PRO A 107 7.00 -10.90 -14.58
C PRO A 107 6.99 -9.87 -13.44
N LEU A 108 8.08 -9.83 -12.66
CA LEU A 108 8.24 -8.95 -11.49
C LEU A 108 7.25 -9.18 -10.33
N TRP A 109 6.45 -10.25 -10.33
CA TRP A 109 5.48 -10.55 -9.26
C TRP A 109 6.09 -10.54 -7.86
N TRP A 110 7.35 -10.99 -7.74
CA TRP A 110 8.05 -11.11 -6.46
C TRP A 110 8.09 -9.78 -5.70
N GLN A 111 8.36 -8.67 -6.39
CA GLN A 111 8.47 -7.34 -5.78
C GLN A 111 7.13 -6.88 -5.16
N TYR A 112 6.01 -7.29 -5.75
CA TYR A 112 4.68 -6.97 -5.25
C TYR A 112 4.26 -7.92 -4.11
N ALA A 113 4.51 -9.21 -4.26
CA ALA A 113 4.11 -10.23 -3.29
C ALA A 113 4.91 -10.16 -1.99
N THR A 114 6.19 -9.78 -2.05
CA THR A 114 7.06 -9.68 -0.87
C THR A 114 7.26 -8.26 -0.37
N ARG A 115 6.43 -7.31 -0.84
CA ARG A 115 6.38 -5.96 -0.32
C ARG A 115 6.15 -6.00 1.20
N PRO A 116 6.94 -5.27 2.00
CA PRO A 116 6.70 -5.16 3.44
C PRO A 116 5.27 -4.69 3.72
N ARG A 117 4.65 -5.24 4.77
CA ARG A 117 3.30 -4.83 5.18
C ARG A 117 3.25 -3.34 5.46
N GLU A 118 2.11 -2.71 5.23
CA GLU A 118 1.92 -1.28 5.51
C GLU A 118 2.06 -0.95 6.99
N ARG A 119 1.66 -1.88 7.87
CA ARG A 119 1.85 -1.80 9.32
C ARG A 119 2.57 -3.05 9.81
N PRO A 120 3.91 -3.05 9.88
CA PRO A 120 4.72 -4.19 10.33
C PRO A 120 4.83 -4.27 11.87
N VAL A 121 4.02 -3.52 12.60
CA VAL A 121 4.03 -3.49 14.07
C VAL A 121 3.15 -4.63 14.61
N PHE A 122 3.63 -5.32 15.64
CA PHE A 122 2.82 -6.30 16.38
C PHE A 122 1.61 -5.58 16.97
N GLN A 123 0.42 -5.88 16.45
CA GLN A 123 -0.82 -5.49 17.12
C GLN A 123 -1.01 -6.47 18.28
N PRO A 124 -1.12 -5.97 19.53
CA PRO A 124 -1.52 -6.85 20.62
C PRO A 124 -2.87 -7.48 20.26
N PRO A 125 -3.12 -8.73 20.66
CA PRO A 125 -4.44 -9.34 20.47
C PRO A 125 -5.49 -8.40 21.08
N ASP A 126 -6.53 -8.08 20.32
CA ASP A 126 -7.60 -7.21 20.78
C ASP A 126 -8.24 -7.85 22.02
N ASP A 127 -8.07 -7.23 23.21
CA ASP A 127 -8.58 -7.70 24.51
C ASP A 127 -10.12 -7.79 24.60
N THR A 128 -10.83 -7.66 23.46
CA THR A 128 -12.29 -7.72 23.32
C THR A 128 -12.84 -9.11 22.99
N THR A 129 -12.03 -10.16 23.00
CA THR A 129 -12.50 -11.56 22.99
C THR A 129 -12.30 -12.22 24.36
N TRP A 130 -13.20 -11.91 25.30
CA TRP A 130 -13.50 -12.71 26.50
C TRP A 130 -15.00 -12.97 26.55
#